data_AF-A0A060SM63-F1
#
_entry.id   AF-A0A060SM63-F1
#
_cell.length_a   1.000
_cell.length_b   1.000
_cell.length_c   1.000
_cell.angle_alpha   90.00
_cell.angle_beta   90.00
_cell.angle_gamma   90.00
#
_symmetry.space_group_name_H-M   'P 1'
#
loop_
_entity.id
_entity.type
_entity.pdbx_description
1 polymer ?
#
loop_
_entity_poly.entity_id
_entity_poly.type
_entity_poly.pdbx_seq_one_letter_code
_entity_poly.pdbx_strand_id
1 'polypeptide(L)'
;MSTAQFEPLQIHSQTGELFLRLPSPHENIIITPPRMSDAPTIVSYMNDPALYYWLEGPPFPYRPEHAEQWLSKIKKDADAAREVLDQANEQYGDAPPITVSCWPIRSLREVQEDGSEVFLGDITFVRERWPDLEDKQAKESLAQANAAKEDGDPSIIWCIGDYLAPSHHGKGIMTAAIRTLLDKWVIPRMGVRQIRVETFTDNVGSRRVFEKLGFVHEKTVLLEHRVLNSGRRIEGMDILWWRA
;
A
#
# COMPACT_ATOMS: atom_id res chain seq x y z
N MET A 1 11.19 24.12 -15.33
CA MET A 1 11.96 23.57 -14.21
C MET A 1 12.09 22.08 -14.44
N SER A 2 13.24 21.48 -14.09
CA SER A 2 13.40 20.02 -14.21
C SER A 2 12.33 19.28 -13.40
N THR A 3 11.89 18.12 -13.87
CA THR A 3 10.96 17.22 -13.18
C THR A 3 11.50 15.80 -13.11
N ALA A 4 12.79 15.59 -13.47
CA ALA A 4 13.37 14.27 -13.63
C ALA A 4 13.31 13.44 -12.33
N GLN A 5 13.43 14.08 -11.16
CA GLN A 5 13.37 13.37 -9.88
C GLN A 5 11.96 12.86 -9.53
N PHE A 6 10.91 13.40 -10.17
CA PHE A 6 9.54 12.92 -9.99
C PHE A 6 9.20 11.72 -10.90
N GLU A 7 9.99 11.46 -11.95
CA GLU A 7 9.70 10.38 -12.90
C GLU A 7 9.60 9.00 -12.23
N PRO A 8 8.59 8.17 -12.54
CA PRO A 8 7.59 8.34 -13.60
C PRO A 8 6.25 8.93 -13.12
N LEU A 9 6.22 9.61 -11.97
CA LEU A 9 5.02 10.26 -11.46
C LEU A 9 4.64 11.45 -12.33
N GLN A 10 3.34 11.59 -12.59
CA GLN A 10 2.76 12.73 -13.29
C GLN A 10 2.42 13.82 -12.28
N ILE A 11 2.43 15.09 -12.71
CA ILE A 11 2.01 16.23 -11.88
C ILE A 11 0.61 16.64 -12.30
N HIS A 12 -0.33 16.67 -11.37
CA HIS A 12 -1.70 17.10 -11.62
C HIS A 12 -1.72 18.61 -11.87
N SER A 13 -2.26 19.06 -13.02
CA SER A 13 -2.13 20.43 -13.48
C SER A 13 -2.82 21.48 -12.61
N GLN A 14 -3.89 21.08 -11.90
CA GLN A 14 -4.67 21.99 -11.06
C GLN A 14 -4.20 21.99 -9.60
N THR A 15 -3.74 20.85 -9.08
CA THR A 15 -3.43 20.67 -7.65
C THR A 15 -1.93 20.60 -7.37
N GLY A 16 -1.09 20.34 -8.38
CA GLY A 16 0.34 20.10 -8.21
C GLY A 16 0.69 18.78 -7.53
N GLU A 17 -0.30 17.93 -7.27
CA GLU A 17 -0.10 16.61 -6.66
C GLU A 17 0.61 15.66 -7.63
N LEU A 18 1.49 14.83 -7.10
CA LEU A 18 2.08 13.73 -7.85
C LEU A 18 1.07 12.59 -7.95
N PHE A 19 0.97 11.94 -9.10
CA PHE A 19 0.09 10.79 -9.26
C PHE A 19 0.61 9.77 -10.28
N LEU A 20 0.09 8.54 -10.21
CA LEU A 20 0.20 7.56 -11.29
C LEU A 20 -1.18 7.23 -11.82
N ARG A 21 -1.28 7.04 -13.14
CA ARG A 21 -2.50 6.53 -13.78
C ARG A 21 -2.35 5.04 -14.04
N LEU A 22 -3.40 4.28 -13.76
CA LEU A 22 -3.41 2.85 -14.08
C LEU A 22 -3.47 2.64 -15.60
N PRO A 23 -2.91 1.53 -16.12
CA PRO A 23 -3.02 1.19 -17.53
C PRO A 23 -4.44 0.72 -17.88
N SER A 24 -4.67 0.53 -19.18
CA SER A 24 -5.91 -0.07 -19.71
C SER A 24 -6.26 -1.39 -19.03
N PRO A 25 -7.55 -1.63 -18.68
CA PRO A 25 -8.75 -0.82 -18.95
C PRO A 25 -9.15 0.11 -17.79
N HIS A 26 -8.20 0.49 -16.93
CA HIS A 26 -8.47 1.26 -15.71
C HIS A 26 -7.90 2.68 -15.79
N GLU A 27 -7.80 3.26 -16.98
CA GLU A 27 -7.21 4.59 -17.19
C GLU A 27 -7.95 5.69 -16.42
N ASN A 28 -9.20 5.47 -16.03
CA ASN A 28 -9.95 6.39 -15.17
C ASN A 28 -9.54 6.34 -13.68
N ILE A 29 -8.65 5.42 -13.28
CA ILE A 29 -8.15 5.31 -11.91
C ILE A 29 -6.73 5.85 -11.81
N ILE A 30 -6.51 6.70 -10.82
CA ILE A 30 -5.21 7.26 -10.46
C ILE A 30 -4.83 6.90 -9.02
N ILE A 31 -3.55 6.94 -8.72
CA ILE A 31 -2.98 6.77 -7.37
C ILE A 31 -2.37 8.10 -6.98
N THR A 32 -2.87 8.72 -5.90
CA THR A 32 -2.51 10.07 -5.46
C THR A 32 -1.96 10.06 -4.03
N PRO A 33 -1.51 11.21 -3.50
CA PRO A 33 -1.25 11.36 -2.08
C PRO A 33 -2.56 11.23 -1.28
N PRO A 34 -2.46 10.87 0.02
CA PRO A 34 -3.61 10.81 0.91
C PRO A 34 -4.15 12.22 1.22
N ARG A 35 -5.47 12.36 1.33
CA ARG A 35 -6.13 13.63 1.65
C ARG A 35 -6.90 13.50 2.96
N MET A 36 -6.83 14.53 3.81
CA MET A 36 -7.59 14.55 5.06
C MET A 36 -9.11 14.51 4.81
N SER A 37 -9.55 15.00 3.65
CA SER A 37 -10.95 14.95 3.22
C SER A 37 -11.49 13.53 3.00
N ASP A 38 -10.62 12.52 2.92
CA ASP A 38 -11.04 11.13 2.73
C ASP A 38 -11.61 10.50 4.03
N ALA A 39 -11.44 11.16 5.18
CA ALA A 39 -11.79 10.61 6.49
C ALA A 39 -13.23 10.07 6.58
N PRO A 40 -14.29 10.79 6.14
CA PRO A 40 -15.65 10.28 6.22
C PRO A 40 -15.87 8.99 5.40
N THR A 41 -15.25 8.91 4.21
CA THR A 41 -15.32 7.73 3.34
C THR A 41 -14.60 6.55 3.98
N ILE A 42 -13.43 6.78 4.58
CA ILE A 42 -12.67 5.74 5.30
C ILE A 42 -13.47 5.23 6.49
N VAL A 43 -14.14 6.09 7.26
CA VAL A 43 -15.02 5.65 8.37
C VAL A 43 -16.13 4.74 7.85
N SER A 44 -16.76 5.10 6.73
CA SER A 44 -17.79 4.28 6.11
C SER A 44 -17.24 2.90 5.71
N TYR A 45 -16.12 2.87 4.98
CA TYR A 45 -15.47 1.65 4.51
C TYR A 45 -15.00 0.74 5.63
N MET A 46 -14.40 1.29 6.69
CA MET A 46 -13.89 0.51 7.82
C MET A 46 -15.00 -0.03 8.75
N ASN A 47 -16.25 0.36 8.52
CA ASN A 47 -17.42 -0.25 9.15
C ASN A 47 -18.27 -1.09 8.18
N ASP A 48 -17.86 -1.22 6.91
CA ASP A 48 -18.53 -2.07 5.93
C ASP A 48 -18.07 -3.54 6.09
N PRO A 49 -18.98 -4.50 6.30
CA PRO A 49 -18.64 -5.92 6.45
C PRO A 49 -17.95 -6.52 5.22
N ALA A 50 -18.12 -5.94 4.03
CA ALA A 50 -17.38 -6.35 2.85
C ALA A 50 -15.87 -6.01 2.94
N LEU A 51 -15.47 -5.15 3.89
CA LEU A 51 -14.09 -4.74 4.12
C LEU A 51 -13.54 -5.15 5.48
N TYR A 52 -14.12 -4.68 6.59
CA TYR A 52 -13.53 -4.91 7.92
C TYR A 52 -13.40 -6.40 8.26
N TYR A 53 -14.22 -7.24 7.64
CA TYR A 53 -14.13 -8.69 7.78
C TYR A 53 -12.73 -9.19 7.39
N TRP A 54 -12.09 -8.58 6.40
CA TRP A 54 -10.79 -8.99 5.83
C TRP A 54 -9.58 -8.25 6.41
N LEU A 55 -9.75 -7.41 7.44
CA LEU A 55 -8.70 -6.56 7.98
C LEU A 55 -8.38 -6.91 9.44
N GLU A 56 -7.09 -7.03 9.78
CA GLU A 56 -6.62 -7.24 11.15
C GLU A 56 -6.37 -5.92 11.88
N GLY A 57 -5.77 -4.94 11.19
CA GLY A 57 -5.20 -3.73 11.81
C GLY A 57 -6.21 -2.70 12.35
N PRO A 58 -7.27 -2.31 11.61
CA PRO A 58 -8.18 -1.26 12.04
C PRO A 58 -8.92 -1.61 13.35
N PRO A 59 -9.10 -0.65 14.28
CA PRO A 59 -9.98 -0.83 15.43
C PRO A 59 -11.45 -0.96 15.00
N PHE A 60 -12.26 -1.65 15.82
CA PHE A 60 -13.69 -1.84 15.55
C PHE A 60 -14.54 -1.60 16.81
N PRO A 61 -15.68 -0.87 16.71
CA PRO A 61 -16.13 -0.07 15.57
C PRO A 61 -15.13 1.03 15.19
N TYR A 62 -15.04 1.34 13.90
CA TYR A 62 -14.10 2.34 13.40
C TYR A 62 -14.72 3.73 13.53
N ARG A 63 -14.05 4.65 14.24
CA ARG A 63 -14.59 5.97 14.59
C ARG A 63 -13.89 7.07 13.80
N PRO A 64 -14.48 8.28 13.68
CA PRO A 64 -13.85 9.41 13.02
C PRO A 64 -12.43 9.71 13.52
N GLU A 65 -12.18 9.60 14.83
CA GLU A 65 -10.86 9.88 15.41
C GLU A 65 -9.81 8.86 14.94
N HIS A 66 -10.20 7.61 14.67
CA HIS A 66 -9.31 6.60 14.11
C HIS A 66 -8.92 6.95 12.67
N ALA A 67 -9.88 7.44 11.87
CA ALA A 67 -9.63 7.89 10.50
C ALA A 67 -8.68 9.09 10.47
N GLU A 68 -8.94 10.08 11.31
CA GLU A 68 -8.12 11.29 11.42
C GLU A 68 -6.69 10.97 11.86
N GLN A 69 -6.51 10.11 12.87
CA GLN A 69 -5.19 9.68 13.34
C GLN A 69 -4.43 8.92 12.26
N TRP A 70 -5.10 7.98 11.59
CA TRP A 70 -4.48 7.19 10.52
C TRP A 70 -4.10 8.06 9.32
N LEU A 71 -5.02 8.91 8.85
CA LEU A 71 -4.78 9.83 7.74
C LEU A 71 -3.66 10.82 8.05
N SER A 72 -3.65 11.39 9.26
CA SER A 72 -2.60 12.32 9.68
C SER A 72 -1.22 11.66 9.61
N LYS A 73 -1.11 10.40 10.03
CA LYS A 73 0.13 9.64 9.93
C LYS A 73 0.55 9.42 8.48
N ILE A 74 -0.31 8.81 7.66
CA ILE A 74 0.06 8.46 6.29
C ILE A 74 0.28 9.69 5.41
N LYS A 75 -0.41 10.79 5.70
CA LYS A 75 -0.21 12.07 5.03
C LYS A 75 1.14 12.69 5.41
N LYS A 76 1.50 12.67 6.69
CA LYS A 76 2.84 13.11 7.12
C LYS A 76 3.94 12.32 6.41
N ASP A 77 3.79 11.00 6.31
CA ASP A 77 4.77 10.14 5.64
C ASP A 77 4.87 10.45 4.13
N ALA A 78 3.72 10.68 3.47
CA ALA A 78 3.67 11.03 2.04
C ALA A 78 4.22 12.44 1.75
N ASP A 79 3.91 13.42 2.62
CA ASP A 79 4.41 14.80 2.50
C ASP A 79 5.94 14.83 2.71
N ALA A 80 6.46 14.08 3.69
CA ALA A 80 7.91 13.93 3.87
C ALA A 80 8.58 13.26 2.66
N ALA A 81 7.93 12.24 2.06
CA ALA A 81 8.41 11.63 0.83
C ALA A 81 8.46 12.63 -0.33
N ARG A 82 7.46 13.51 -0.42
CA ARG A 82 7.42 14.59 -1.41
C ARG A 82 8.55 15.60 -1.19
N GLU A 83 8.79 16.04 0.04
CA GLU A 83 9.88 16.98 0.37
C GLU A 83 11.25 16.45 -0.04
N VAL A 84 11.52 15.15 0.17
CA VAL A 84 12.77 14.50 -0.28
C VAL A 84 12.93 14.60 -1.81
N LEU A 85 11.85 14.38 -2.56
CA LEU A 85 11.88 14.48 -4.02
C LEU A 85 12.06 15.92 -4.49
N ASP A 86 11.41 16.88 -3.83
CA ASP A 86 11.56 18.31 -4.16
C ASP A 86 13.01 18.76 -3.93
N GLN A 87 13.61 18.41 -2.79
CA GLN A 87 15.03 18.71 -2.49
C GLN A 87 15.98 18.05 -3.50
N ALA A 88 15.73 16.77 -3.84
CA ALA A 88 16.54 16.09 -4.85
C ALA A 88 16.40 16.77 -6.23
N ASN A 89 15.20 17.25 -6.58
CA ASN A 89 14.96 17.93 -7.85
C ASN A 89 15.67 19.29 -7.92
N GLU A 90 15.70 20.03 -6.81
CA GLU A 90 16.46 21.28 -6.71
C GLU A 90 17.98 21.05 -6.78
N GLN A 91 18.47 19.99 -6.11
CA GLN A 91 19.90 19.72 -6.01
C GLN A 91 20.49 19.08 -7.27
N TYR A 92 19.76 18.12 -7.87
CA TYR A 92 20.29 17.26 -8.94
C TYR A 92 19.64 17.52 -10.30
N GLY A 93 18.51 18.24 -10.37
CA GLY A 93 17.85 18.60 -11.63
C GLY A 93 17.65 17.40 -12.57
N ASP A 94 18.18 17.52 -13.79
CA ASP A 94 18.07 16.51 -14.86
C ASP A 94 18.96 15.27 -14.68
N ALA A 95 19.65 15.12 -13.54
CA ALA A 95 20.36 13.90 -13.22
C ALA A 95 19.39 12.71 -13.10
N PRO A 96 19.90 11.46 -13.22
CA PRO A 96 19.08 10.27 -13.01
C PRO A 96 18.33 10.31 -11.66
N PRO A 97 17.12 9.74 -11.59
CA PRO A 97 16.34 9.76 -10.35
C PRO A 97 17.06 9.04 -9.21
N ILE A 98 17.06 9.66 -8.02
CA ILE A 98 17.65 9.04 -6.83
C ILE A 98 16.85 7.81 -6.38
N THR A 99 17.55 6.89 -5.70
CA THR A 99 16.92 5.82 -4.92
C THR A 99 16.32 6.43 -3.65
N VAL A 100 15.08 6.06 -3.33
CA VAL A 100 14.32 6.51 -2.17
C VAL A 100 13.66 5.30 -1.51
N SER A 101 13.59 5.26 -0.19
CA SER A 101 12.80 4.25 0.54
C SER A 101 11.36 4.65 0.77
N CYS A 102 11.00 5.85 0.31
CA CYS A 102 9.71 6.46 0.51
C CYS A 102 8.93 6.55 -0.81
N TRP A 103 7.65 6.85 -0.69
CA TRP A 103 6.75 6.99 -1.83
C TRP A 103 5.65 8.02 -1.52
N PRO A 104 5.37 8.96 -2.42
CA PRO A 104 4.48 10.08 -2.10
C PRO A 104 2.99 9.78 -2.37
N ILE A 105 2.66 8.61 -2.91
CA ILE A 105 1.32 8.26 -3.37
C ILE A 105 0.90 6.87 -2.88
N ARG A 106 -0.39 6.70 -2.58
CA ARG A 106 -0.96 5.44 -2.05
C ARG A 106 -2.47 5.30 -2.24
N SER A 107 -3.18 6.41 -2.39
CA SER A 107 -4.64 6.45 -2.41
C SER A 107 -5.17 6.25 -3.82
N LEU A 108 -5.95 5.19 -4.05
CA LEU A 108 -6.62 4.99 -5.32
C LEU A 108 -7.82 5.93 -5.42
N ARG A 109 -7.97 6.58 -6.57
CA ARG A 109 -9.10 7.45 -6.88
C ARG A 109 -9.64 7.18 -8.27
N GLU A 110 -10.94 7.19 -8.41
CA GLU A 110 -11.62 7.17 -9.70
C GLU A 110 -11.93 8.59 -10.14
N VAL A 111 -11.40 8.96 -11.30
CA VAL A 111 -11.69 10.23 -11.98
C VAL A 111 -13.02 10.08 -12.72
N GLN A 112 -14.00 10.90 -12.36
CA GLN A 112 -15.33 10.96 -12.97
C GLN A 112 -15.32 11.80 -14.25
N GLU A 113 -16.40 11.72 -15.03
CA GLU A 113 -16.54 12.47 -16.30
C GLU A 113 -16.47 14.00 -16.10
N ASP A 114 -16.94 14.51 -14.96
CA ASP A 114 -16.87 15.93 -14.59
C ASP A 114 -15.50 16.36 -14.03
N GLY A 115 -14.54 15.43 -13.96
CA GLY A 115 -13.21 15.63 -13.40
C GLY A 115 -13.13 15.52 -11.88
N SER A 116 -14.24 15.28 -11.18
CA SER A 116 -14.21 14.99 -9.74
C SER A 116 -13.52 13.66 -9.46
N GLU A 117 -12.95 13.52 -8.27
CA GLU A 117 -12.19 12.33 -7.89
C GLU A 117 -12.81 11.66 -6.67
N VAL A 118 -13.15 10.39 -6.80
CA VAL A 118 -13.74 9.58 -5.73
C VAL A 118 -12.68 8.69 -5.12
N PHE A 119 -12.46 8.81 -3.81
CA PHE A 119 -11.56 7.92 -3.08
C PHE A 119 -12.08 6.47 -3.11
N LEU A 120 -11.23 5.55 -3.56
CA LEU A 120 -11.57 4.13 -3.69
C LEU A 120 -10.87 3.26 -2.66
N GLY A 121 -9.69 3.62 -2.17
CA GLY A 121 -8.94 2.74 -1.28
C GLY A 121 -7.48 3.11 -1.19
N ASP A 122 -6.70 2.18 -0.66
CA ASP A 122 -5.34 2.43 -0.24
C ASP A 122 -4.45 1.23 -0.50
N ILE A 123 -3.19 1.47 -0.85
CA ILE A 123 -2.13 0.47 -0.94
C ILE A 123 -0.96 0.95 -0.09
N THR A 124 -0.32 0.05 0.65
CA THR A 124 0.87 0.35 1.44
C THR A 124 1.98 -0.62 1.11
N PHE A 125 3.21 -0.12 0.97
CA PHE A 125 4.42 -0.93 1.02
C PHE A 125 5.16 -0.53 2.28
N VAL A 126 5.38 -1.49 3.16
CA VAL A 126 6.07 -1.27 4.44
C VAL A 126 7.11 -2.37 4.64
N ARG A 127 8.12 -2.11 5.47
CA ARG A 127 9.01 -3.19 5.90
C ARG A 127 8.20 -4.25 6.65
N GLU A 128 8.46 -5.51 6.34
CA GLU A 128 7.75 -6.67 6.88
C GLU A 128 7.80 -6.70 8.42
N ARG A 129 6.69 -7.13 9.03
CA ARG A 129 6.49 -7.21 10.48
C ARG A 129 6.01 -8.60 10.93
N TRP A 130 5.95 -9.58 10.05
CA TRP A 130 5.60 -10.98 10.31
C TRP A 130 4.29 -11.15 11.10
N PRO A 131 3.13 -10.75 10.53
CA PRO A 131 1.85 -10.81 11.24
C PRO A 131 1.43 -12.24 11.63
N ASP A 132 1.88 -13.25 10.88
CA ASP A 132 1.64 -14.68 11.12
C ASP A 132 2.37 -15.25 12.33
N LEU A 133 3.41 -14.59 12.86
CA LEU A 133 4.14 -15.10 14.02
C LEU A 133 3.42 -14.78 15.33
N GLU A 134 3.18 -15.80 16.15
CA GLU A 134 2.60 -15.67 17.49
C GLU A 134 3.65 -15.41 18.57
N ASP A 135 4.88 -15.91 18.39
CA ASP A 135 6.01 -15.59 19.25
C ASP A 135 6.39 -14.11 19.07
N LYS A 136 6.02 -13.30 20.06
CA LYS A 136 6.26 -11.86 20.08
C LYS A 136 7.75 -11.51 20.06
N GLN A 137 8.60 -12.30 20.72
CA GLN A 137 10.03 -12.01 20.79
C GLN A 137 10.71 -12.33 19.47
N ALA A 138 10.37 -13.46 18.85
CA ALA A 138 10.87 -13.81 17.51
C ALA A 138 10.41 -12.78 16.46
N LYS A 139 9.12 -12.41 16.49
CA LYS A 139 8.53 -11.39 15.62
C LYS A 139 9.24 -10.04 15.74
N GLU A 140 9.42 -9.55 16.97
CA GLU A 140 10.09 -8.28 17.23
C GLU A 140 11.55 -8.32 16.75
N SER A 141 12.27 -9.42 17.01
CA SER A 141 13.66 -9.58 16.59
C SER A 141 13.80 -9.52 15.06
N LEU A 142 12.90 -10.18 14.32
CA LEU A 142 12.88 -10.13 12.85
C LEU A 142 12.51 -8.74 12.33
N ALA A 143 11.48 -8.11 12.90
CA ALA A 143 11.05 -6.77 12.54
C ALA A 143 12.16 -5.73 12.75
N GLN A 144 12.84 -5.77 13.90
CA GLN A 144 13.97 -4.88 14.21
C GLN A 144 15.14 -5.10 13.26
N ALA A 145 15.53 -6.34 13.01
CA ALA A 145 16.61 -6.65 12.08
C ALA A 145 16.31 -6.15 10.66
N ASN A 146 15.05 -6.23 10.22
CA ASN A 146 14.62 -5.74 8.92
C ASN A 146 14.50 -4.20 8.87
N ALA A 147 14.07 -3.57 9.97
CA ALA A 147 13.99 -2.12 10.12
C ALA A 147 15.36 -1.44 10.21
N ALA A 148 16.39 -2.15 10.68
CA ALA A 148 17.76 -1.62 10.82
C ALA A 148 18.53 -1.53 9.48
N LYS A 149 18.05 -2.18 8.41
CA LYS A 149 18.70 -2.17 7.11
C LYS A 149 18.69 -0.77 6.48
N GLU A 150 19.75 -0.44 5.75
CA GLU A 150 19.85 0.82 5.02
C GLU A 150 18.87 0.85 3.84
N ASP A 151 18.42 2.05 3.49
CA ASP A 151 17.49 2.23 2.38
C ASP A 151 18.12 1.79 1.06
N GLY A 152 17.34 1.04 0.26
CA GLY A 152 17.81 0.43 -0.98
C GLY A 152 18.55 -0.90 -0.79
N ASP A 153 18.76 -1.38 0.44
CA ASP A 153 19.31 -2.71 0.69
C ASP A 153 18.39 -3.80 0.09
N PRO A 154 18.87 -4.62 -0.87
CA PRO A 154 18.06 -5.62 -1.55
C PRO A 154 17.61 -6.77 -0.62
N SER A 155 18.22 -6.88 0.56
CA SER A 155 17.83 -7.84 1.59
C SER A 155 16.60 -7.40 2.40
N ILE A 156 16.13 -6.15 2.27
CA ILE A 156 14.90 -5.70 2.95
C ILE A 156 13.72 -6.54 2.46
N ILE A 157 12.97 -7.09 3.43
CA ILE A 157 11.70 -7.75 3.16
C ILE A 157 10.59 -6.72 3.30
N TRP A 158 9.87 -6.51 2.20
CA TRP A 158 8.71 -5.63 2.17
C TRP A 158 7.42 -6.44 2.31
N CYS A 159 6.37 -5.76 2.75
CA CYS A 159 5.01 -6.26 2.87
C CYS A 159 4.05 -5.31 2.16
N ILE A 160 2.97 -5.85 1.61
CA ILE A 160 1.89 -5.08 1.00
C ILE A 160 0.64 -5.22 1.86
N GLY A 161 0.01 -4.09 2.15
CA GLY A 161 -1.36 -4.05 2.65
C GLY A 161 -2.22 -3.23 1.70
N ASP A 162 -3.46 -3.66 1.47
CA ASP A 162 -4.37 -2.94 0.60
C ASP A 162 -5.83 -3.14 0.99
N TYR A 163 -6.66 -2.20 0.54
CA TYR A 163 -8.10 -2.40 0.46
C TYR A 163 -8.68 -1.55 -0.68
N LEU A 164 -9.86 -1.94 -1.14
CA LEU A 164 -10.58 -1.27 -2.22
C LEU A 164 -12.05 -1.15 -1.86
N ALA A 165 -12.72 -0.12 -2.34
CA ALA A 165 -14.15 0.09 -2.18
C ALA A 165 -14.92 -1.16 -2.63
N PRO A 166 -15.93 -1.63 -1.86
CA PRO A 166 -16.69 -2.83 -2.21
C PRO A 166 -17.29 -2.80 -3.62
N SER A 167 -17.74 -1.61 -4.08
CA SER A 167 -18.26 -1.37 -5.43
C SER A 167 -17.26 -1.63 -6.57
N HIS A 168 -15.98 -1.79 -6.24
CA HIS A 168 -14.88 -1.92 -7.20
C HIS A 168 -14.15 -3.27 -7.09
N HIS A 169 -14.62 -4.17 -6.21
CA HIS A 169 -14.09 -5.52 -6.10
C HIS A 169 -14.32 -6.35 -7.36
N GLY A 170 -13.48 -7.36 -7.58
CA GLY A 170 -13.63 -8.32 -8.69
C GLY A 170 -13.27 -7.77 -10.08
N LYS A 171 -12.91 -6.49 -10.21
CA LYS A 171 -12.64 -5.82 -11.50
C LYS A 171 -11.18 -5.84 -11.95
N GLY A 172 -10.27 -6.43 -11.15
CA GLY A 172 -8.83 -6.46 -11.46
C GLY A 172 -8.05 -5.18 -11.11
N ILE A 173 -8.72 -4.17 -10.56
CA ILE A 173 -8.16 -2.85 -10.22
C ILE A 173 -6.96 -2.97 -9.28
N MET A 174 -7.08 -3.72 -8.18
CA MET A 174 -5.98 -3.84 -7.21
C MET A 174 -4.75 -4.55 -7.81
N THR A 175 -4.96 -5.57 -8.65
CA THR A 175 -3.88 -6.21 -9.40
C THR A 175 -3.19 -5.21 -10.33
N ALA A 176 -3.94 -4.37 -11.04
CA ALA A 176 -3.35 -3.35 -11.91
C ALA A 176 -2.58 -2.30 -11.09
N ALA A 177 -3.15 -1.83 -9.98
CA ALA A 177 -2.54 -0.81 -9.13
C ALA A 177 -1.22 -1.26 -8.49
N ILE A 178 -1.19 -2.46 -7.88
CA ILE A 178 0.05 -3.00 -7.30
C ILE A 178 1.09 -3.23 -8.40
N ARG A 179 0.71 -3.78 -9.57
CA ARG A 179 1.65 -3.95 -10.69
C ARG A 179 2.24 -2.62 -11.14
N THR A 180 1.40 -1.59 -11.31
CA THR A 180 1.86 -0.24 -11.68
C THR A 180 2.84 0.30 -10.64
N LEU A 181 2.55 0.19 -9.35
CA LEU A 181 3.46 0.65 -8.29
C LEU A 181 4.77 -0.13 -8.27
N LEU A 182 4.72 -1.46 -8.44
CA LEU A 182 5.91 -2.32 -8.54
C LEU A 182 6.83 -1.87 -9.69
N ASP A 183 6.29 -1.83 -10.90
CA ASP A 183 7.05 -1.58 -12.12
C ASP A 183 7.58 -0.13 -12.19
N LYS A 184 6.79 0.83 -11.69
CA LYS A 184 7.07 2.26 -11.86
C LYS A 184 7.83 2.89 -10.69
N TRP A 185 7.70 2.36 -9.47
CA TRP A 185 8.28 2.99 -8.30
C TRP A 185 9.03 2.01 -7.40
N VAL A 186 8.34 1.00 -6.87
CA VAL A 186 8.87 0.16 -5.79
C VAL A 186 10.14 -0.59 -6.22
N ILE A 187 10.19 -1.12 -7.44
CA ILE A 187 11.40 -1.77 -7.95
C ILE A 187 12.48 -0.77 -8.37
N PRO A 188 12.23 0.19 -9.28
CA PRO A 188 13.30 1.04 -9.80
C PRO A 188 13.74 2.17 -8.86
N ARG A 189 12.84 2.68 -8.01
CA ARG A 189 13.10 3.81 -7.11
C ARG A 189 13.43 3.36 -5.68
N MET A 190 12.83 2.26 -5.19
CA MET A 190 13.09 1.78 -3.82
C MET A 190 14.05 0.57 -3.75
N GLY A 191 14.45 0.02 -4.89
CA GLY A 191 15.39 -1.10 -4.94
C GLY A 191 14.83 -2.41 -4.40
N VAL A 192 13.50 -2.56 -4.32
CA VAL A 192 12.87 -3.75 -3.75
C VAL A 192 13.18 -4.99 -4.59
N ARG A 193 13.60 -6.06 -3.89
CA ARG A 193 13.90 -7.38 -4.48
C ARG A 193 13.12 -8.53 -3.87
N GLN A 194 12.48 -8.33 -2.72
CA GLN A 194 11.69 -9.36 -2.07
C GLN A 194 10.52 -8.76 -1.30
N ILE A 195 9.35 -9.36 -1.52
CA ILE A 195 8.10 -8.99 -0.87
C ILE A 195 7.47 -10.26 -0.32
N ARG A 196 7.07 -10.20 0.93
CA ARG A 196 6.30 -11.22 1.62
C ARG A 196 4.91 -10.66 1.86
N VAL A 197 3.89 -11.49 1.70
CA VAL A 197 2.51 -11.11 2.03
C VAL A 197 1.82 -12.24 2.75
N GLU A 198 0.94 -11.87 3.66
CA GLU A 198 0.08 -12.78 4.40
C GLU A 198 -1.37 -12.48 4.06
N THR A 199 -2.07 -13.49 3.57
CA THR A 199 -3.52 -13.41 3.35
C THR A 199 -4.21 -14.38 4.28
N PHE A 200 -5.37 -14.03 4.85
CA PHE A 200 -6.17 -15.05 5.54
C PHE A 200 -6.47 -16.22 4.61
N THR A 201 -6.45 -17.44 5.13
CA THR A 201 -6.61 -18.68 4.35
C THR A 201 -7.92 -18.72 3.55
N ASP A 202 -8.96 -18.06 4.04
CA ASP A 202 -10.26 -17.94 3.38
C ASP A 202 -10.43 -16.65 2.55
N ASN A 203 -9.43 -15.76 2.52
CA ASN A 203 -9.41 -14.58 1.68
C ASN A 203 -8.86 -14.91 0.28
N VAL A 204 -9.61 -15.72 -0.46
CA VAL A 204 -9.28 -16.13 -1.83
C VAL A 204 -9.10 -14.92 -2.75
N GLY A 205 -9.86 -13.84 -2.53
CA GLY A 205 -9.75 -12.61 -3.31
C GLY A 205 -8.36 -12.00 -3.25
N SER A 206 -7.86 -11.73 -2.05
CA SER A 206 -6.52 -11.17 -1.83
C SER A 206 -5.42 -12.11 -2.33
N ARG A 207 -5.51 -13.42 -2.02
CA ARG A 207 -4.56 -14.42 -2.52
C ARG A 207 -4.45 -14.40 -4.04
N ARG A 208 -5.57 -14.34 -4.76
CA ARG A 208 -5.58 -14.28 -6.23
C ARG A 208 -5.01 -12.97 -6.80
N VAL A 209 -5.08 -11.85 -6.06
CA VAL A 209 -4.40 -10.61 -6.47
C VAL A 209 -2.90 -10.85 -6.51
N PHE A 210 -2.33 -11.42 -5.45
CA PHE A 210 -0.89 -11.67 -5.34
C PHE A 210 -0.40 -12.77 -6.30
N GLU A 211 -1.14 -13.87 -6.47
CA GLU A 211 -0.78 -14.92 -7.44
C GLU A 211 -0.70 -14.36 -8.88
N LYS A 212 -1.64 -13.49 -9.28
CA LYS A 212 -1.60 -12.82 -10.59
C LYS A 212 -0.41 -11.88 -10.76
N LEU A 213 0.14 -11.38 -9.66
CA LEU A 213 1.35 -10.55 -9.63
C LEU A 213 2.64 -11.38 -9.62
N GLY A 214 2.53 -12.72 -9.66
CA GLY A 214 3.67 -13.62 -9.66
C GLY A 214 4.17 -13.99 -8.27
N PHE A 215 3.41 -13.68 -7.21
CA PHE A 215 3.72 -14.20 -5.89
C PHE A 215 3.46 -15.72 -5.86
N VAL A 216 4.39 -16.44 -5.24
CA VAL A 216 4.33 -17.89 -5.09
C VAL A 216 3.96 -18.22 -3.65
N HIS A 217 2.93 -19.05 -3.47
CA HIS A 217 2.57 -19.59 -2.16
C HIS A 217 3.73 -20.44 -1.60
N GLU A 218 4.17 -20.12 -0.39
CA GLU A 218 5.23 -20.87 0.30
C GLU A 218 4.62 -21.90 1.24
N LYS A 219 3.73 -21.46 2.13
CA LYS A 219 3.12 -22.31 3.17
C LYS A 219 1.88 -21.65 3.76
N THR A 220 1.11 -22.46 4.47
CA THR A 220 0.01 -22.01 5.31
C THR A 220 0.43 -22.14 6.77
N VAL A 221 0.25 -21.06 7.55
CA VAL A 221 0.43 -21.06 9.01
C VAL A 221 -0.95 -21.09 9.66
N LEU A 222 -1.23 -22.16 10.39
CA LEU A 222 -2.44 -22.26 11.21
C LEU A 222 -2.27 -21.39 12.46
N LEU A 223 -3.33 -20.67 12.81
CA LEU A 223 -3.35 -19.75 13.94
C LEU A 223 -4.42 -20.20 14.91
N GLU A 224 -4.00 -20.85 15.99
CA GLU A 224 -4.93 -21.34 17.00
C GLU A 224 -5.49 -20.15 17.79
N HIS A 225 -6.81 -19.95 17.73
CA HIS A 225 -7.54 -18.95 18.52
C HIS A 225 -7.29 -17.47 18.17
N ARG A 226 -6.76 -17.13 16.98
CA ARG A 226 -6.62 -15.71 16.61
C ARG A 226 -7.98 -15.05 16.38
N VAL A 227 -8.22 -13.96 17.10
CA VAL A 227 -9.41 -13.09 17.00
C VAL A 227 -8.94 -11.71 16.54
N LEU A 228 -9.51 -11.22 15.44
CA LEU A 228 -9.25 -9.89 14.90
C LEU A 228 -9.95 -8.80 15.74
N ASN A 229 -9.57 -7.55 15.53
CA ASN A 229 -10.23 -6.39 16.18
C ASN A 229 -11.74 -6.33 15.93
N SER A 230 -12.19 -6.84 14.77
CA SER A 230 -13.61 -6.96 14.42
C SER A 230 -14.37 -8.06 15.17
N GLY A 231 -13.69 -8.84 16.01
CA GLY A 231 -14.25 -10.02 16.69
C GLY A 231 -14.27 -11.28 15.83
N ARG A 232 -13.87 -11.19 14.55
CA ARG A 232 -13.77 -12.34 13.64
C ARG A 232 -12.65 -13.28 14.09
N ARG A 233 -12.94 -14.59 14.09
CA ARG A 233 -11.92 -15.64 14.22
C ARG A 233 -11.38 -16.02 12.84
N ILE A 234 -10.06 -16.21 12.75
CA ILE A 234 -9.41 -16.73 11.55
C ILE A 234 -8.70 -18.04 11.86
N GLU A 235 -8.58 -18.92 10.86
CA GLU A 235 -7.97 -20.24 11.03
C GLU A 235 -6.46 -20.24 10.71
N GLY A 236 -6.02 -19.29 9.88
CA GLY A 236 -4.63 -19.20 9.49
C GLY A 236 -4.35 -18.11 8.46
N MET A 237 -3.10 -18.05 8.05
CA MET A 237 -2.60 -17.19 7.00
C MET A 237 -1.83 -17.99 5.96
N ASP A 238 -2.11 -17.75 4.69
CA ASP A 238 -1.26 -18.14 3.58
C ASP A 238 -0.13 -17.13 3.42
N ILE A 239 1.11 -17.63 3.34
CA ILE A 239 2.30 -16.82 3.10
C ILE A 239 2.67 -16.96 1.63
N LEU A 240 2.77 -15.83 0.95
CA LEU A 240 3.24 -15.78 -0.44
C LEU A 240 4.47 -14.87 -0.55
N TRP A 241 5.33 -15.23 -1.50
CA TRP A 241 6.56 -14.49 -1.78
C TRP A 241 6.62 -14.06 -3.23
N TRP A 242 7.03 -12.81 -3.42
CA TRP A 242 7.55 -12.33 -4.69
C TRP A 242 9.04 -12.05 -4.53
N ARG A 243 9.84 -12.46 -5.50
CA ARG A 243 11.29 -12.25 -5.54
C ARG A 243 11.69 -11.88 -6.98
N ALA A 244 12.47 -10.82 -7.12
CA ALA A 244 13.00 -10.33 -8.39
C ALA A 244 14.27 -11.06 -8.82
#